data_AF-A0A5P2BSC2-F1
#
_entry.id   AF-A0A5P2BSC2-F1
#
_cell.length_a   1.000
_cell.length_b   1.000
_cell.length_c   1.000
_cell.angle_alpha   90.00
_cell.angle_beta   90.00
_cell.angle_gamma   90.00
#
_symmetry.space_group_name_H-M   'P 1'
#
loop_
_entity.id
_entity.type
_entity.pdbx_description
1 polymer ?
#
loop_
_entity_poly.entity_id
_entity_poly.type
_entity_poly.pdbx_seq_one_letter_code
_entity_poly.pdbx_strand_id
1 'polypeptide(L)' 'MALERSAWEEIQAGALTVDTALAVQERITAFAAESGESRLAVETELKKLVRHPEPDGDAA' A
#
# COMPACT_ATOMS: atom_id res chain seq x y z
N MET A 1 3.53 5.64 3.30
CA MET A 1 2.09 5.36 3.09
C MET A 1 1.45 6.23 2.00
N ALA A 2 1.83 7.51 1.83
CA ALA A 2 1.26 8.38 0.80
C ALA A 2 1.30 7.78 -0.62
N LEU A 3 2.42 7.19 -1.05
CA LEU A 3 2.56 6.56 -2.37
C LEU A 3 1.54 5.42 -2.61
N GLU A 4 1.38 4.51 -1.65
CA GLU A 4 0.36 3.44 -1.78
C GLU A 4 -1.06 4.02 -1.80
N ARG A 5 -1.32 5.08 -1.02
CA ARG A 5 -2.64 5.73 -0.98
C ARG A 5 -2.98 6.38 -2.34
N SER A 6 -2.04 7.08 -2.95
CA SER A 6 -2.21 7.62 -4.30
C SER A 6 -2.38 6.51 -5.34
N ALA A 7 -1.58 5.44 -5.27
CA ALA A 7 -1.74 4.28 -6.14
C ALA A 7 -3.13 3.62 -5.96
N TRP A 8 -3.66 3.60 -4.74
CA TRP A 8 -5.00 3.10 -4.46
C TRP A 8 -6.09 4.00 -5.06
N GLU A 9 -5.97 5.32 -4.93
CA GLU A 9 -6.88 6.28 -5.57
C GLU A 9 -6.85 6.14 -7.10
N GLU A 10 -5.68 5.97 -7.69
CA GLU A 10 -5.53 5.70 -9.13
C GLU A 10 -6.18 4.37 -9.55
N ILE A 11 -6.04 3.31 -8.74
CA ILE A 11 -6.74 2.03 -8.97
C ILE A 11 -8.26 2.23 -8.96
N GLN A 12 -8.79 2.96 -7.97
CA GLN A 12 -10.22 3.24 -7.86
C GLN A 12 -10.74 4.07 -9.05
N ALA A 13 -9.91 4.97 -9.57
CA ALA A 13 -10.21 5.77 -10.75
C ALA A 13 -10.01 5.02 -12.09
N GLY A 14 -9.44 3.81 -12.07
CA GLY A 14 -9.03 3.10 -13.30
C GLY A 14 -7.90 3.79 -14.07
N ALA A 15 -7.10 4.61 -13.38
CA ALA A 15 -6.06 5.47 -13.96
C ALA A 15 -4.63 5.05 -13.56
N LEU A 16 -4.47 3.91 -12.87
CA LEU A 16 -3.17 3.42 -12.40
C LEU A 16 -2.18 3.30 -13.57
N THR A 17 -1.02 3.92 -13.40
CA THR A 17 0.08 3.81 -14.37
C THR A 17 1.07 2.71 -13.97
N VAL A 18 1.80 2.20 -14.96
CA VAL A 18 2.89 1.23 -14.75
C VAL A 18 3.98 1.84 -13.86
N ASP A 19 4.29 3.12 -14.05
CA ASP A 19 5.31 3.83 -13.26
C ASP A 19 4.90 3.93 -11.78
N THR A 20 3.64 4.27 -11.49
CA THR A 20 3.12 4.28 -10.11
C THR A 20 3.19 2.88 -9.48
N ALA A 21 2.80 1.84 -10.23
CA ALA A 21 2.83 0.46 -9.75
C ALA A 21 4.27 -0.02 -9.45
N LEU A 22 5.23 0.33 -10.31
CA LEU A 22 6.66 0.04 -10.11
C LEU A 22 7.21 0.74 -8.87
N ALA A 23 6.92 2.03 -8.69
CA ALA A 23 7.39 2.78 -7.53
C ALA A 23 6.89 2.17 -6.21
N VAL A 24 5.63 1.72 -6.17
CA VAL A 24 5.08 0.97 -5.02
C VAL A 24 5.83 -0.33 -4.80
N GLN A 25 6.03 -1.12 -5.86
CA GLN A 25 6.70 -2.42 -5.76
C GLN A 25 8.15 -2.29 -5.28
N GLU A 26 8.90 -1.33 -5.81
CA GLU A 26 10.27 -1.05 -5.40
C GLU A 26 10.32 -0.68 -3.92
N ARG A 27 9.38 0.16 -3.46
CA ARG A 27 9.35 0.59 -2.06
C ARG A 27 9.00 -0.55 -1.10
N ILE A 28 8.03 -1.39 -1.45
CA ILE A 28 7.68 -2.59 -0.67
C ILE A 28 8.88 -3.55 -0.61
N THR A 29 9.57 -3.73 -1.73
CA THR A 29 10.73 -4.63 -1.82
C THR A 29 11.90 -4.12 -0.97
N ALA A 30 12.21 -2.83 -1.04
CA ALA A 30 13.23 -2.21 -0.22
C ALA A 30 12.91 -2.33 1.27
N PHE A 31 11.66 -2.02 1.66
CA PHE A 31 11.25 -2.13 3.06
C PHE A 31 11.34 -3.58 3.59
N ALA A 32 10.90 -4.57 2.81
CA ALA A 32 10.99 -5.97 3.18
C ALA A 32 12.45 -6.41 3.40
N ALA A 33 13.37 -5.97 2.53
CA ALA A 33 14.79 -6.25 2.70
C ALA A 33 15.38 -5.57 3.94
N GLU A 34 14.98 -4.33 4.23
CA GLU A 34 15.42 -3.57 5.41
C GLU A 34 14.88 -4.14 6.72
N SER A 35 13.62 -4.57 6.75
CA SER A 35 12.96 -5.11 7.95
C SER A 35 13.25 -6.58 8.21
N GLY A 36 13.75 -7.31 7.19
CA GLY A 36 13.91 -8.77 7.24
C GLY A 36 12.58 -9.52 7.11
N GLU A 37 11.47 -8.82 6.84
CA GLU A 37 10.18 -9.44 6.60
C GLU A 37 10.06 -9.95 5.16
N SER A 38 9.11 -10.85 4.92
CA SER A 38 8.78 -11.24 3.55
C SER A 38 8.06 -10.10 2.83
N ARG A 39 8.37 -9.89 1.54
CA ARG A 39 7.66 -8.94 0.66
C ARG A 39 6.14 -9.11 0.72
N LEU A 40 5.66 -10.36 0.78
CA LEU A 40 4.24 -10.70 0.84
C LEU A 40 3.58 -10.22 2.15
N ALA A 41 4.26 -10.38 3.29
CA ALA A 41 3.75 -9.91 4.58
C ALA A 41 3.59 -8.39 4.59
N VAL A 42 4.64 -7.68 4.14
CA VAL A 42 4.63 -6.22 4.01
C VAL A 42 3.51 -5.76 3.08
N GLU A 43 3.38 -6.36 1.90
CA GLU A 43 2.33 -6.03 0.93
C GLU A 43 0.93 -6.27 1.51
N THR A 44 0.75 -7.34 2.28
CA THR A 44 -0.54 -7.68 2.90
C THR A 44 -0.96 -6.63 3.94
N GLU A 45 -0.05 -6.31 4.88
CA GLU A 45 -0.34 -5.31 5.92
C GLU A 45 -0.54 -3.92 5.33
N LEU A 46 0.28 -3.54 4.35
CA LEU A 46 0.13 -2.26 3.66
C LEU A 46 -1.24 -2.13 2.98
N LYS A 47 -1.70 -3.20 2.30
CA LYS A 47 -3.03 -3.22 1.68
C LYS A 47 -4.16 -3.13 2.70
N LYS A 48 -4.06 -3.81 3.85
CA LYS A 48 -5.05 -3.67 4.93
C LYS A 48 -5.16 -2.21 5.35
N LEU A 49 -4.05 -1.56 5.67
CA LEU A 49 -4.02 -0.18 6.15
C LEU A 49 -4.55 0.84 5.13
N VAL A 50 -4.30 0.64 3.82
CA VAL A 50 -4.68 1.61 2.79
C VAL A 50 -6.07 1.35 2.21
N ARG A 51 -6.42 0.09 1.97
CA ARG A 51 -7.65 -0.29 1.25
C ARG A 51 -8.80 -0.59 2.19
N HIS A 52 -8.49 -0.90 3.44
CA HIS A 52 -9.43 -1.22 4.50
C HIS A 52 -9.04 -0.49 5.79
N PRO A 53 -8.95 0.87 5.77
CA PRO A 53 -8.71 1.60 7.01
C PRO A 53 -9.80 1.20 8.01
N GLU A 54 -9.41 0.92 9.26
CA GLU A 54 -10.40 0.73 10.31
C GLU A 54 -11.33 1.94 10.31
N PRO A 55 -12.66 1.75 10.42
CA PRO A 55 -13.53 2.88 10.68
C PRO A 55 -13.00 3.54 11.95
N ASP A 56 -12.72 4.85 11.90
CA ASP A 56 -12.36 5.63 13.09
C ASP A 56 -13.31 5.21 14.21
N GLY A 57 -12.73 4.67 15.29
CA GLY A 57 -13.46 3.91 16.30
C GLY A 57 -14.77 4.59 16.69
N ASP A 58 -15.82 3.76 16.76
CA ASP A 58 -17.18 4.10 17.18
C ASP A 58 -17.19 5.26 18.19
N ALA A 59 -17.73 6.41 17.76
CA ALA A 59 -18.22 7.41 18.69
C ALA A 59 -19.54 6.88 19.27
N ALA A 60 -19.46 6.01 20.28
CA ALA A 60 -20.59 5.64 21.14
C ALA A 60 -20.11 5.01 22.47
#